data_AF-A0A238USB2-F1
#
_entry.id   AF-A0A238USB2-F1
#
_cell.length_a   1.000
_cell.length_b   1.000
_cell.length_c   1.000
_cell.angle_alpha   90.00
_cell.angle_beta   90.00
_cell.angle_gamma   90.00
#
_symmetry.space_group_name_H-M   'P 1'
#
loop_
_entity.id
_entity.type
_entity.pdbx_description
1 polymer ?
#
loop_
_entity_poly.entity_id
_entity_poly.type
_entity_poly.pdbx_seq_one_letter_code
_entity_poly.pdbx_strand_id
1 'polypeptide(L)'
;MSGLGQVWSVRTAMVRELAALGSAAVLFPLGIMPARNAHVLKLWAAPEAPAPEVTTTPVVLVHGYGGDRSNWLPVEAALGRAGFANVYAMRYSPLLSDVPGIAARLVRDCRTAMAETNSGRVHVVAHSLGGVVLRHAATMLGLGTWLDVGMTVATPHAGAFVARFGRGAVAAALRPGSPLLRTINEAECHGAVRWVSYWSNLDPVVRPWSAVLPGPARSVVNVHIPEEGHLSILRSPVFLADVVQRLRSAEEHAAGSGVRAASGRPLVDVQQIPATDAA
;
A
#
# COMPACT_ATOMS: atom_id res chain seq x y z
N MET A 1 -1.75 -10.25 36.50
CA MET A 1 -0.61 -9.35 36.21
C MET A 1 -0.76 -8.57 34.89
N SER A 2 -1.99 -8.25 34.45
CA SER A 2 -2.27 -7.74 33.07
C SER A 2 -2.52 -6.23 32.95
N GLY A 3 -2.79 -5.51 34.04
CA GLY A 3 -3.17 -4.09 33.97
C GLY A 3 -2.01 -3.12 33.73
N LEU A 4 -0.88 -3.31 34.42
CA LEU A 4 0.26 -2.40 34.31
C LEU A 4 0.93 -2.49 32.93
N GLY A 5 1.19 -3.70 32.43
CA GLY A 5 1.79 -3.90 31.11
C GLY A 5 0.98 -3.28 29.97
N GLN A 6 -0.36 -3.36 30.04
CA GLN A 6 -1.26 -2.77 29.05
C GLN A 6 -1.28 -1.24 29.10
N VAL A 7 -1.13 -0.63 30.28
CA VAL A 7 -1.05 0.84 30.41
C VAL A 7 0.27 1.38 29.86
N TRP A 8 1.38 0.67 30.10
CA TRP A 8 2.69 1.04 29.56
C TRP A 8 2.75 0.92 28.03
N SER A 9 2.13 -0.12 27.46
CA SER A 9 2.07 -0.29 26.00
C SER A 9 1.20 0.78 25.32
N VAL A 10 0.06 1.16 25.91
CA VAL A 10 -0.78 2.26 25.39
C VAL A 10 -0.03 3.59 25.38
N ARG A 11 0.66 3.94 26.47
CA ARG A 11 1.47 5.16 26.54
C ARG A 11 2.58 5.17 25.49
N THR A 12 3.24 4.02 25.31
CA THR A 12 4.33 3.88 24.34
C THR A 12 3.82 4.02 22.90
N ALA A 13 2.70 3.38 22.57
CA ALA A 13 2.07 3.51 21.25
C ALA A 13 1.63 4.96 20.97
N MET A 14 1.08 5.67 21.97
CA MET A 14 0.76 7.10 21.83
C MET A 14 2.00 7.95 21.55
N VAL A 15 3.10 7.71 22.27
CA VAL A 15 4.37 8.42 22.03
C VAL A 15 4.89 8.13 20.61
N ARG A 16 4.85 6.87 20.17
CA ARG A 16 5.23 6.49 18.80
C ARG A 16 4.35 7.16 17.75
N GLU A 17 3.04 7.22 17.97
CA GLU A 17 2.10 7.85 17.05
C GLU A 17 2.32 9.37 16.96
N LEU A 18 2.51 10.04 18.10
CA LEU A 18 2.84 11.47 18.13
C LEU A 18 4.17 11.76 17.44
N ALA A 19 5.20 10.94 17.68
CA ALA A 19 6.48 11.06 17.00
C ALA A 19 6.35 10.81 15.48
N ALA A 20 5.50 9.86 15.08
CA ALA A 20 5.22 9.55 13.69
C ALA A 20 4.51 10.70 12.96
N LEU A 21 3.51 11.31 13.62
CA LEU A 21 2.79 12.49 13.12
C LEU A 21 3.72 13.70 13.02
N GLY A 22 4.49 13.99 14.08
CA GLY A 22 5.47 15.08 14.09
C GLY A 22 6.51 14.94 12.98
N SER A 23 7.05 13.72 12.81
CA SER A 23 8.01 13.44 11.74
C SER A 23 7.40 13.58 10.34
N ALA A 24 6.16 13.10 10.13
CA ALA A 24 5.47 13.28 8.85
C ALA A 24 5.21 14.76 8.54
N ALA A 25 4.82 15.56 9.53
CA ALA A 25 4.62 17.00 9.36
C ALA A 25 5.93 17.73 8.99
N VAL A 26 7.04 17.40 9.67
CA VAL A 26 8.37 17.97 9.36
C VAL A 26 8.85 17.59 7.97
N LEU A 27 8.61 16.35 7.55
CA LEU A 27 9.10 15.81 6.26
C LEU A 27 8.12 16.04 5.10
N PHE A 28 6.90 16.55 5.37
CA PHE A 28 5.87 16.83 4.37
C PHE A 28 6.38 17.63 3.15
N PRO A 29 7.22 18.68 3.30
CA PRO A 29 7.76 19.40 2.14
C PRO A 29 8.59 18.50 1.20
N LEU A 30 9.25 17.47 1.71
CA LEU A 30 9.99 16.51 0.89
C LEU A 30 9.06 15.61 0.06
N GLY A 31 7.79 15.49 0.46
CA GLY A 31 6.75 14.78 -0.30
C GLY A 31 6.32 15.49 -1.60
N ILE A 32 6.67 16.77 -1.76
CA ILE A 32 6.35 17.57 -2.94
C ILE A 32 7.35 17.33 -4.08
N MET A 33 8.56 16.85 -3.78
CA MET A 33 9.60 16.56 -4.78
C MET A 33 9.17 15.40 -5.71
N PRO A 34 9.52 15.45 -7.02
CA PRO A 34 9.16 14.39 -7.96
C PRO A 34 9.72 13.04 -7.51
N ALA A 35 8.86 12.02 -7.51
CA ALA A 35 9.15 10.66 -7.02
C ALA A 35 9.95 9.81 -8.03
N ARG A 36 10.34 10.37 -9.18
CA ARG A 36 11.20 9.69 -10.13
C ARG A 36 12.61 9.63 -9.53
N ASN A 37 13.04 8.41 -9.23
CA ASN A 37 14.33 8.06 -8.67
C ASN A 37 14.43 8.36 -7.17
N ALA A 38 14.29 7.34 -6.34
CA ALA A 38 14.69 7.38 -4.93
C ALA A 38 16.23 7.49 -4.79
N HIS A 39 16.83 8.56 -5.35
CA HIS A 39 18.20 8.97 -5.02
C HIS A 39 18.30 9.64 -3.65
N VAL A 40 17.16 9.95 -3.00
CA VAL A 40 17.11 10.59 -1.68
C VAL A 40 17.80 9.73 -0.60
N LEU A 41 17.97 8.42 -0.83
CA LEU A 41 18.63 7.50 0.10
C LEU A 41 20.07 7.10 -0.27
N LYS A 42 20.65 7.63 -1.35
CA LYS A 42 22.12 7.57 -1.53
C LYS A 42 22.88 8.46 -0.51
N LEU A 43 22.18 9.34 0.20
CA LEU A 43 22.76 10.27 1.18
C LEU A 43 22.92 9.68 2.60
N TRP A 44 22.33 8.52 2.92
CA TRP A 44 22.43 7.90 4.25
C TRP A 44 22.86 6.42 4.24
N ALA A 45 23.33 5.92 3.10
CA ALA A 45 24.01 4.63 3.05
C ALA A 45 25.50 4.83 3.37
N ALA A 46 25.97 4.29 4.51
CA ALA A 46 27.35 3.82 4.55
C ALA A 46 27.51 2.77 3.43
N PRO A 47 28.63 2.74 2.70
CA PRO A 47 28.79 1.82 1.59
C PRO A 47 28.98 0.41 2.15
N GLU A 48 27.89 -0.35 2.24
CA GLU A 48 27.98 -1.80 2.26
C GLU A 48 27.94 -2.28 0.81
N ALA A 49 28.79 -3.25 0.47
CA ALA A 49 29.04 -3.70 -0.90
C ALA A 49 27.74 -3.86 -1.71
N PRO A 50 27.74 -3.48 -3.00
CA PRO A 50 26.53 -3.51 -3.81
C PRO A 50 25.96 -4.93 -3.83
N ALA A 51 24.82 -5.12 -3.15
CA ALA A 51 24.01 -6.30 -3.38
C ALA A 51 23.66 -6.31 -4.88
N PRO A 52 23.76 -7.46 -5.58
CA PRO A 52 23.35 -7.54 -6.97
C PRO A 52 21.90 -7.04 -7.08
N GLU A 53 21.59 -6.27 -8.14
CA GLU A 53 20.26 -5.71 -8.36
C GLU A 53 19.22 -6.86 -8.42
N VAL A 54 18.49 -7.08 -7.32
CA VAL A 54 17.69 -8.30 -7.14
C VAL A 54 16.37 -8.21 -7.89
N THR A 55 15.85 -7.01 -8.17
CA THR A 55 14.41 -6.83 -8.39
C THR A 55 14.05 -6.11 -9.68
N THR A 56 13.32 -6.79 -10.56
CA THR A 56 12.72 -6.20 -11.77
C THR A 56 11.30 -5.71 -11.50
N THR A 57 10.60 -6.28 -10.52
CA THR A 57 9.20 -5.92 -10.25
C THR A 57 9.12 -4.58 -9.51
N PRO A 58 8.44 -3.56 -10.06
CA PRO A 58 8.27 -2.28 -9.38
C PRO A 58 7.38 -2.41 -8.15
N VAL A 59 7.72 -1.65 -7.11
CA VAL A 59 6.91 -1.50 -5.89
C VAL A 59 6.27 -0.12 -5.89
N VAL A 60 4.94 -0.06 -5.87
CA VAL A 60 4.18 1.18 -5.79
C VAL A 60 3.63 1.39 -4.38
N LEU A 61 3.88 2.57 -3.81
CA LEU A 61 3.49 2.95 -2.46
C LEU A 61 2.33 3.93 -2.51
N VAL A 62 1.24 3.64 -1.77
CA VAL A 62 -0.02 4.39 -1.84
C VAL A 62 -0.39 4.90 -0.46
N HIS A 63 -0.15 6.19 -0.22
CA HIS A 63 -0.40 6.83 1.09
C HIS A 63 -1.88 6.84 1.47
N GLY A 64 -2.18 7.20 2.73
CA GLY A 64 -3.54 7.35 3.25
C GLY A 64 -4.14 8.75 3.08
N TYR A 65 -5.25 9.01 3.76
CA TYR A 65 -5.91 10.32 3.77
C TYR A 65 -5.00 11.39 4.38
N GLY A 66 -4.78 12.50 3.68
CA GLY A 66 -3.91 13.60 4.11
C GLY A 66 -2.41 13.26 4.12
N GLY A 67 -2.03 12.06 3.65
CA GLY A 67 -0.64 11.63 3.57
C GLY A 67 0.04 12.05 2.26
N ASP A 68 1.32 11.72 2.17
CA ASP A 68 2.15 11.88 0.97
C ASP A 68 3.33 10.90 0.99
N ARG A 69 4.32 11.10 0.11
CA ARG A 69 5.54 10.28 0.05
C ARG A 69 6.33 10.26 1.37
N SER A 70 6.28 11.30 2.20
CA SER A 70 7.04 11.35 3.46
C SER A 70 6.67 10.22 4.43
N ASN A 71 5.43 9.71 4.36
CA ASN A 71 4.99 8.56 5.16
C ASN A 71 5.76 7.28 4.82
N TRP A 72 6.31 7.20 3.60
CA TRP A 72 6.95 6.02 3.04
C TRP A 72 8.47 6.01 3.18
N LEU A 73 9.11 7.10 3.62
CA LEU A 73 10.57 7.16 3.75
C LEU A 73 11.19 5.98 4.54
N PRO A 74 10.61 5.49 5.65
CA PRO A 74 11.12 4.30 6.33
C PRO A 74 11.06 3.03 5.47
N VAL A 75 9.98 2.88 4.70
CA VAL A 75 9.76 1.76 3.78
C VAL A 75 10.71 1.86 2.59
N GLU A 76 10.83 3.02 1.95
CA GLU A 76 11.81 3.29 0.88
C GLU A 76 13.23 2.96 1.36
N ALA A 77 13.59 3.34 2.58
CA ALA A 77 14.91 3.05 3.16
C ALA A 77 15.13 1.55 3.42
N ALA A 78 14.14 0.85 3.95
CA ALA A 78 14.21 -0.58 4.17
C ALA A 78 14.32 -1.37 2.85
N LEU A 79 13.51 -1.00 1.86
CA LEU A 79 13.52 -1.60 0.53
C LEU A 79 14.84 -1.30 -0.22
N GLY A 80 15.33 -0.06 -0.15
CA GLY A 80 16.60 0.33 -0.77
C GLY A 80 17.79 -0.44 -0.19
N ARG A 81 17.88 -0.58 1.14
CA ARG A 81 18.88 -1.44 1.80
C ARG A 81 18.75 -2.91 1.41
N ALA A 82 17.54 -3.33 1.03
CA ALA A 82 17.27 -4.69 0.62
C ALA A 82 17.53 -4.97 -0.87
N GLY A 83 17.93 -3.97 -1.66
CA GLY A 83 18.24 -4.11 -3.08
C GLY A 83 17.08 -3.79 -4.03
N PHE A 84 15.96 -3.26 -3.53
CA PHE A 84 14.85 -2.81 -4.39
C PHE A 84 15.16 -1.43 -4.96
N ALA A 85 15.44 -1.38 -6.27
CA ALA A 85 15.75 -0.12 -6.97
C ALA A 85 14.50 0.60 -7.50
N ASN A 86 13.42 -0.13 -7.78
CA ASN A 86 12.24 0.35 -8.49
C ASN A 86 11.06 0.63 -7.54
N VAL A 87 11.21 1.63 -6.67
CA VAL A 87 10.19 2.02 -5.68
C VAL A 87 9.58 3.37 -6.05
N TYR A 88 8.25 3.40 -6.16
CA TYR A 88 7.47 4.55 -6.61
C TYR A 88 6.47 4.96 -5.55
N ALA A 89 6.38 6.24 -5.21
CA ALA A 89 5.33 6.76 -4.34
C ALA A 89 4.27 7.49 -5.17
N MET A 90 3.04 6.96 -5.15
CA MET A 90 1.90 7.56 -5.84
C MET A 90 1.53 8.90 -5.20
N ARG A 91 1.26 9.90 -6.03
CA ARG A 91 0.81 11.23 -5.59
C ARG A 91 -0.64 11.47 -5.98
N TYR A 92 -1.49 11.74 -5.00
CA TYR A 92 -2.88 12.14 -5.22
C TYR A 92 -3.38 13.04 -4.08
N SER A 93 -4.43 13.82 -4.35
CA SER A 93 -5.09 14.65 -3.32
C SER A 93 -6.43 14.03 -2.92
N PRO A 94 -6.56 13.45 -1.72
CA PRO A 94 -7.83 12.85 -1.28
C PRO A 94 -8.93 13.89 -1.00
N LEU A 95 -8.58 15.18 -0.91
CA LEU A 95 -9.54 16.27 -0.74
C LEU A 95 -10.27 16.61 -2.04
N LEU A 96 -9.63 16.33 -3.19
CA LEU A 96 -10.11 16.71 -4.51
C LEU A 96 -10.52 15.50 -5.36
N SER A 97 -10.55 14.30 -4.79
CA SER A 97 -10.80 13.06 -5.52
C SER A 97 -11.68 12.11 -4.72
N ASP A 98 -12.39 11.23 -5.40
CA ASP A 98 -13.09 10.10 -4.82
C ASP A 98 -12.23 8.82 -4.89
N VAL A 99 -12.65 7.76 -4.21
CA VAL A 99 -11.90 6.50 -4.18
C VAL A 99 -11.75 5.88 -5.58
N PRO A 100 -12.81 5.80 -6.43
CA PRO A 100 -12.67 5.28 -7.80
C PRO A 100 -11.67 6.07 -8.65
N GLY A 101 -11.68 7.41 -8.60
CA GLY A 101 -10.73 8.24 -9.33
C GLY A 101 -9.28 8.03 -8.88
N ILE A 102 -9.06 7.90 -7.57
CA ILE A 102 -7.73 7.57 -7.02
C ILE A 102 -7.31 6.15 -7.46
N ALA A 103 -8.23 5.20 -7.48
CA ALA A 103 -7.95 3.83 -7.92
C ALA A 103 -7.60 3.76 -9.41
N ALA A 104 -8.30 4.51 -10.27
CA ALA A 104 -7.96 4.63 -11.69
C ALA A 104 -6.57 5.24 -11.90
N ARG A 105 -6.20 6.24 -11.08
CA ARG A 105 -4.85 6.80 -11.05
C ARG A 105 -3.82 5.74 -10.66
N LEU A 106 -4.10 4.90 -9.66
CA LEU A 106 -3.20 3.83 -9.23
C LEU A 106 -2.95 2.83 -10.36
N VAL A 107 -3.99 2.40 -11.08
CA VAL A 107 -3.86 1.51 -12.25
C VAL A 107 -2.89 2.10 -13.27
N ARG A 108 -3.03 3.40 -13.58
CA ARG A 108 -2.15 4.09 -14.51
C ARG A 108 -0.70 4.14 -14.02
N ASP A 109 -0.49 4.55 -12.76
CA ASP A 109 0.85 4.68 -12.20
C ASP A 109 1.55 3.31 -12.12
N CYS A 110 0.82 2.23 -11.81
CA CYS A 110 1.33 0.85 -11.88
C CYS A 110 1.72 0.44 -13.31
N ARG A 111 0.90 0.77 -14.32
CA ARG A 111 1.24 0.49 -15.74
C ARG A 111 2.49 1.24 -16.18
N THR A 112 2.62 2.51 -15.79
CA THR A 112 3.83 3.30 -16.07
C THR A 112 5.06 2.68 -15.42
N ALA A 113 4.98 2.32 -14.13
CA ALA A 113 6.10 1.68 -13.43
C ALA A 113 6.49 0.34 -14.07
N MET A 114 5.51 -0.48 -14.45
CA MET A 114 5.75 -1.75 -15.18
C MET A 114 6.44 -1.52 -16.53
N ALA A 115 6.00 -0.52 -17.30
CA ALA A 115 6.62 -0.19 -18.58
C ALA A 115 8.06 0.32 -18.42
N GLU A 116 8.32 1.19 -17.43
CA GLU A 116 9.67 1.73 -17.15
C GLU A 116 10.67 0.65 -16.71
N THR A 117 10.18 -0.39 -16.03
CA THR A 117 11.00 -1.49 -15.50
C THR A 117 10.99 -2.74 -16.38
N ASN A 118 10.27 -2.71 -17.50
CA ASN A 118 10.02 -3.88 -18.36
C ASN A 118 9.50 -5.10 -17.58
N SER A 119 8.66 -4.86 -16.56
CA SER A 119 8.05 -5.89 -15.73
C SER A 119 6.60 -6.16 -16.15
N GLY A 120 6.22 -7.43 -16.22
CA GLY A 120 4.82 -7.85 -16.42
C GLY A 120 3.98 -7.86 -15.13
N ARG A 121 4.60 -7.55 -13.98
CA ARG A 121 4.00 -7.60 -12.65
C ARG A 121 4.31 -6.32 -11.86
N VAL A 122 3.54 -6.09 -10.81
CA VAL A 122 3.75 -4.99 -9.86
C VAL A 122 3.43 -5.44 -8.44
N HIS A 123 4.15 -4.91 -7.46
CA HIS A 123 3.80 -4.99 -6.05
C HIS A 123 3.22 -3.65 -5.59
N VAL A 124 2.25 -3.69 -4.67
CA VAL A 124 1.69 -2.47 -4.08
C VAL A 124 1.68 -2.58 -2.57
N VAL A 125 2.18 -1.54 -1.90
CA VAL A 125 2.06 -1.35 -0.45
C VAL A 125 1.23 -0.11 -0.18
N ALA A 126 0.13 -0.26 0.54
CA ALA A 126 -0.89 0.77 0.63
C ALA A 126 -1.35 0.97 2.06
N HIS A 127 -1.34 2.22 2.53
CA HIS A 127 -1.65 2.58 3.91
C HIS A 127 -3.05 3.18 4.03
N SER A 128 -3.81 2.78 5.06
CA SER A 128 -5.09 3.38 5.41
C SER A 128 -6.04 3.43 4.20
N LEU A 129 -6.53 4.61 3.80
CA LEU A 129 -7.29 4.86 2.56
C LEU A 129 -6.64 4.20 1.33
N GLY A 130 -5.32 4.24 1.21
CA GLY A 130 -4.60 3.66 0.09
C GLY A 130 -4.88 2.18 -0.10
N GLY A 131 -5.10 1.41 0.99
CA GLY A 131 -5.45 0.00 0.87
C GLY A 131 -6.86 -0.23 0.32
N VAL A 132 -7.81 0.65 0.63
CA VAL A 132 -9.16 0.62 0.01
C VAL A 132 -9.06 0.96 -1.47
N VAL A 133 -8.23 1.95 -1.83
CA VAL A 133 -7.91 2.31 -3.22
C VAL A 133 -7.29 1.11 -3.97
N LEU A 134 -6.30 0.45 -3.38
CA LEU A 134 -5.64 -0.74 -3.94
C LEU A 134 -6.65 -1.85 -4.19
N ARG A 135 -7.49 -2.17 -3.20
CA ARG A 135 -8.52 -3.20 -3.36
C ARG A 135 -9.50 -2.85 -4.46
N HIS A 136 -9.99 -1.61 -4.51
CA HIS A 136 -10.88 -1.15 -5.58
C HIS A 136 -10.20 -1.25 -6.96
N ALA A 137 -8.94 -0.83 -7.10
CA ALA A 137 -8.19 -0.98 -8.34
C ALA A 137 -8.04 -2.44 -8.75
N ALA A 138 -7.75 -3.32 -7.78
CA ALA A 138 -7.51 -4.74 -7.99
C ALA A 138 -8.77 -5.51 -8.39
N THR A 139 -9.91 -5.23 -7.76
CA THR A 139 -11.17 -5.96 -7.99
C THR A 139 -12.04 -5.33 -9.06
N MET A 140 -12.07 -4.00 -9.17
CA MET A 140 -13.00 -3.29 -10.06
C MET A 140 -12.37 -2.80 -11.36
N LEU A 141 -11.06 -2.53 -11.36
CA LEU A 141 -10.38 -1.86 -12.48
C LEU A 141 -9.30 -2.71 -13.15
N GLY A 142 -9.23 -4.01 -12.82
CA GLY A 142 -8.35 -4.98 -13.47
C GLY A 142 -6.89 -4.96 -13.03
N LEU A 143 -6.50 -4.17 -12.01
CA LEU A 143 -5.12 -4.19 -11.50
C LEU A 143 -4.73 -5.59 -10.99
N GLY A 144 -5.71 -6.39 -10.52
CA GLY A 144 -5.49 -7.75 -10.03
C GLY A 144 -4.81 -8.68 -11.03
N THR A 145 -4.94 -8.41 -12.34
CA THR A 145 -4.28 -9.19 -13.39
C THR A 145 -2.75 -9.07 -13.35
N TRP A 146 -2.22 -7.91 -12.94
CA TRP A 146 -0.78 -7.62 -12.90
C TRP A 146 -0.22 -7.55 -11.48
N LEU A 147 -1.09 -7.37 -10.48
CA LEU A 147 -0.72 -7.29 -9.08
C LEU A 147 -0.23 -8.65 -8.58
N ASP A 148 1.03 -8.72 -8.16
CA ASP A 148 1.60 -9.95 -7.61
C ASP A 148 1.45 -10.00 -6.09
N VAL A 149 1.86 -8.93 -5.40
CA VAL A 149 1.69 -8.78 -3.95
C VAL A 149 0.93 -7.50 -3.65
N GLY A 150 -0.21 -7.64 -2.98
CA GLY A 150 -1.01 -6.51 -2.49
C GLY A 150 -0.90 -6.43 -0.97
N MET A 151 -0.21 -5.42 -0.46
CA MET A 151 -0.04 -5.19 0.97
C MET A 151 -0.90 -4.01 1.43
N THR A 152 -1.75 -4.24 2.43
CA THR A 152 -2.58 -3.19 3.05
C THR A 152 -2.16 -3.00 4.49
N VAL A 153 -1.95 -1.75 4.92
CA VAL A 153 -1.42 -1.42 6.24
C VAL A 153 -2.39 -0.50 6.95
N ALA A 154 -2.91 -0.92 8.10
CA ALA A 154 -3.90 -0.16 8.87
C ALA A 154 -5.11 0.27 8.01
N THR A 155 -5.53 -0.59 7.08
CA THR A 155 -6.56 -0.27 6.09
C THR A 155 -7.96 -0.56 6.64
N PRO A 156 -8.92 0.37 6.54
CA PRO A 156 -10.28 0.15 7.02
C PRO A 156 -11.12 -0.67 6.03
N HIS A 157 -10.86 -1.98 5.92
CA HIS A 157 -11.59 -2.91 5.02
C HIS A 157 -13.09 -2.99 5.32
N ALA A 158 -13.47 -2.84 6.59
CA ALA A 158 -14.87 -2.76 7.01
C ALA A 158 -15.29 -1.32 7.40
N GLY A 159 -14.46 -0.32 7.06
CA GLY A 159 -14.70 1.10 7.31
C GLY A 159 -14.17 1.59 8.66
N ALA A 160 -14.07 2.91 8.80
CA ALA A 160 -13.56 3.55 10.00
C ALA A 160 -14.67 4.36 10.68
N PHE A 161 -14.89 4.17 11.99
CA PHE A 161 -15.92 4.93 12.72
C PHE A 161 -15.72 6.45 12.60
N VAL A 162 -14.47 6.90 12.65
CA VAL A 162 -14.10 8.32 12.51
C VAL A 162 -14.55 8.93 11.17
N ALA A 163 -14.74 8.13 10.13
CA ALA A 163 -15.20 8.59 8.82
C ALA A 163 -16.67 9.09 8.83
N ARG A 164 -17.45 8.80 9.89
CA ARG A 164 -18.79 9.39 10.09
C ARG A 164 -18.73 10.89 10.36
N PHE A 165 -17.64 11.39 10.92
CA PHE A 165 -17.43 12.81 11.20
C PHE A 165 -16.74 13.56 10.06
N GLY A 166 -16.16 12.83 9.10
CA GLY A 166 -15.53 13.40 7.91
C GLY A 166 -16.54 13.88 6.86
N ARG A 167 -16.14 14.88 6.09
CA ARG A 167 -16.89 15.44 4.94
C ARG A 167 -16.28 14.96 3.62
N GLY A 168 -17.08 14.96 2.56
CA GLY A 168 -16.64 14.64 1.19
C GLY A 168 -16.76 13.15 0.81
N ALA A 169 -16.51 12.87 -0.47
CA ALA A 169 -16.73 11.56 -1.08
C ALA A 169 -15.85 10.46 -0.46
N VAL A 170 -14.59 10.76 -0.15
CA VAL A 170 -13.68 9.80 0.51
C VAL A 170 -14.17 9.42 1.90
N ALA A 171 -14.56 10.40 2.72
CA ALA A 171 -15.11 10.11 4.05
C ALA A 171 -16.38 9.25 3.94
N ALA A 172 -17.28 9.56 2.99
CA ALA A 172 -18.49 8.77 2.75
C ALA A 172 -18.16 7.32 2.34
N ALA A 173 -17.17 7.12 1.47
CA ALA A 173 -16.71 5.80 1.04
C ALA A 173 -16.08 4.98 2.17
N LEU A 174 -15.44 5.62 3.15
CA LEU A 174 -14.78 4.95 4.28
C LEU A 174 -15.70 4.68 5.49
N ARG A 175 -16.98 5.10 5.44
CA ARG A 175 -17.92 4.80 6.53
C ARG A 175 -18.22 3.30 6.58
N PRO A 176 -18.33 2.68 7.78
CA PRO A 176 -18.73 1.29 7.90
C PRO A 176 -20.05 1.02 7.17
N GLY A 177 -20.05 -0.03 6.35
CA GLY A 177 -21.20 -0.40 5.54
C GLY A 177 -21.47 0.52 4.34
N SER A 178 -20.52 1.35 3.90
CA SER A 178 -20.69 2.15 2.67
C SER A 178 -20.90 1.25 1.44
N PRO A 179 -21.61 1.72 0.39
CA PRO A 179 -21.79 0.96 -0.85
C PRO A 179 -20.45 0.51 -1.45
N LEU A 180 -19.46 1.40 -1.48
CA LEU A 180 -18.13 1.09 -2.01
C LEU A 180 -17.46 -0.07 -1.27
N LEU A 181 -17.48 -0.06 0.07
CA LEU A 181 -16.86 -1.11 0.87
C LEU A 181 -17.59 -2.45 0.70
N ARG A 182 -18.93 -2.44 0.62
CA ARG A 182 -19.69 -3.67 0.32
C ARG A 182 -19.30 -4.24 -1.03
N THR A 183 -19.30 -3.41 -2.08
CA THR A 183 -18.93 -3.84 -3.44
C THR A 183 -17.54 -4.47 -3.49
N ILE A 184 -16.51 -3.85 -2.90
CA ILE A 184 -15.15 -4.42 -2.95
C ILE A 184 -14.95 -5.63 -2.01
N ASN A 185 -15.82 -5.82 -1.01
CA ASN A 185 -15.79 -6.98 -0.12
C ASN A 185 -16.51 -8.19 -0.73
N GLU A 186 -17.48 -7.95 -1.61
CA GLU A 186 -18.20 -8.99 -2.36
C GLU A 186 -17.52 -9.35 -3.69
N ALA A 187 -16.70 -8.44 -4.23
CA ALA A 187 -16.01 -8.66 -5.50
C ALA A 187 -14.85 -9.67 -5.36
N GLU A 188 -14.78 -10.61 -6.30
CA GLU A 188 -13.62 -11.48 -6.45
C GLU A 188 -12.49 -10.74 -7.16
N CYS A 189 -11.25 -10.98 -6.73
CA CYS A 189 -10.09 -10.55 -7.48
C CYS A 189 -9.77 -11.64 -8.51
N HIS A 190 -9.94 -11.35 -9.80
CA HIS A 190 -9.71 -12.31 -10.88
C HIS A 190 -8.25 -12.78 -11.04
N GLY A 191 -7.30 -12.21 -10.29
CA GLY A 191 -5.90 -12.59 -10.30
C GLY A 191 -5.46 -13.40 -9.08
N ALA A 192 -4.35 -14.11 -9.20
CA ALA A 192 -3.71 -14.86 -8.11
C ALA A 192 -2.93 -13.94 -7.15
N VAL A 193 -3.56 -12.84 -6.72
CA VAL A 193 -2.91 -11.82 -5.87
C VAL A 193 -2.61 -12.41 -4.50
N ARG A 194 -1.37 -12.23 -4.05
CA ARG A 194 -0.95 -12.54 -2.67
C ARG A 194 -1.23 -11.34 -1.78
N TRP A 195 -2.32 -11.40 -1.03
CA TRP A 195 -2.73 -10.34 -0.13
C TRP A 195 -2.09 -10.48 1.24
N VAL A 196 -1.60 -9.35 1.76
CA VAL A 196 -1.08 -9.26 3.12
C VAL A 196 -1.71 -8.05 3.79
N SER A 197 -2.45 -8.25 4.88
CA SER A 197 -3.03 -7.16 5.66
C SER A 197 -2.33 -7.02 6.99
N TYR A 198 -1.71 -5.88 7.21
CA TYR A 198 -1.06 -5.52 8.46
C TYR A 198 -1.99 -4.69 9.33
N TRP A 199 -2.14 -5.09 10.59
CA TRP A 199 -3.00 -4.40 11.55
C TRP A 199 -2.31 -4.31 12.91
N SER A 200 -2.71 -3.32 13.71
CA SER A 200 -2.25 -3.16 15.09
C SER A 200 -3.42 -3.12 16.06
N ASN A 201 -3.19 -3.62 17.27
CA ASN A 201 -4.16 -3.60 18.37
C ASN A 201 -4.36 -2.20 18.98
N LEU A 202 -3.40 -1.28 18.80
CA LEU A 202 -3.42 0.07 19.37
C LEU A 202 -3.64 1.17 18.33
N ASP A 203 -4.09 0.82 17.12
CA ASP A 203 -4.51 1.79 16.12
C ASP A 203 -5.80 2.53 16.57
N PRO A 204 -5.76 3.86 16.79
CA PRO A 204 -6.91 4.63 17.25
C PRO A 204 -7.90 4.96 16.12
N VAL A 205 -7.50 4.83 14.86
CA VAL A 205 -8.27 5.20 13.67
C VAL A 205 -8.99 3.98 13.09
N VAL A 206 -8.25 2.89 12.90
CA VAL A 206 -8.74 1.66 12.28
C VAL A 206 -8.59 0.51 13.27
N ARG A 207 -9.72 0.12 13.86
CA ARG A 207 -9.75 -0.95 14.86
C ARG A 207 -9.49 -2.32 14.20
N PRO A 208 -8.96 -3.30 14.95
CA PRO A 208 -8.63 -4.63 14.42
C PRO A 208 -9.74 -5.31 13.61
N TRP A 209 -10.99 -5.24 14.07
CA TRP A 209 -12.15 -5.82 13.37
C TRP A 209 -12.35 -5.27 11.95
N SER A 210 -11.85 -4.06 11.67
CA SER A 210 -11.90 -3.43 10.35
C SER A 210 -10.60 -3.57 9.55
N ALA A 211 -9.47 -3.76 10.23
CA ALA A 211 -8.16 -3.89 9.60
C ALA A 211 -7.84 -5.30 9.09
N VAL A 212 -8.55 -6.31 9.59
CA VAL A 212 -8.44 -7.68 9.09
C VAL A 212 -9.12 -7.78 7.72
N LEU A 213 -8.37 -8.25 6.72
CA LEU A 213 -8.87 -8.52 5.38
C LEU A 213 -9.53 -9.90 5.37
N PRO A 214 -10.85 -10.01 5.08
CA PRO A 214 -11.49 -11.30 4.90
C PRO A 214 -11.00 -12.00 3.63
N GLY A 215 -10.91 -13.32 3.66
CA GLY A 215 -10.59 -14.15 2.50
C GLY A 215 -9.96 -15.49 2.89
N PRO A 216 -9.81 -16.42 1.93
CA PRO A 216 -9.21 -17.72 2.20
C PRO A 216 -7.72 -17.56 2.52
N ALA A 217 -7.23 -18.29 3.53
CA ALA A 217 -5.85 -18.21 4.02
C ALA A 217 -4.78 -18.50 2.94
N ARG A 218 -5.16 -19.16 1.84
CA ARG A 218 -4.27 -19.42 0.70
C ARG A 218 -3.92 -18.15 -0.09
N SER A 219 -4.77 -17.14 -0.10
CA SER A 219 -4.56 -15.89 -0.82
C SER A 219 -4.45 -14.66 0.08
N VAL A 220 -4.90 -14.75 1.34
CA VAL A 220 -4.89 -13.64 2.30
C VAL A 220 -4.15 -14.04 3.59
N VAL A 221 -3.13 -13.27 3.93
CA VAL A 221 -2.42 -13.37 5.22
C VAL A 221 -2.67 -12.11 6.04
N ASN A 222 -3.16 -12.25 7.26
CA ASN A 222 -3.31 -11.14 8.20
C ASN A 222 -2.17 -11.16 9.22
N VAL A 223 -1.38 -10.08 9.28
CA VAL A 223 -0.20 -9.94 10.14
C VAL A 223 -0.49 -8.91 11.24
N HIS A 224 -0.35 -9.34 12.49
CA HIS A 224 -0.46 -8.45 13.65
C HIS A 224 0.90 -7.78 13.91
N ILE A 225 0.93 -6.45 13.87
CA ILE A 225 2.05 -5.64 14.32
C ILE A 225 1.70 -5.08 15.70
N PRO A 226 2.28 -5.61 16.78
CA PRO A 226 1.85 -5.28 18.13
C PRO A 226 2.24 -3.85 18.52
N GLU A 227 1.35 -3.20 19.27
CA GLU A 227 1.62 -1.97 20.01
C GLU A 227 2.02 -0.75 19.17
N GLU A 228 1.55 -0.70 17.92
CA GLU A 228 1.71 0.46 17.04
C GLU A 228 0.41 1.25 16.89
N GLY A 229 0.51 2.54 16.61
CA GLY A 229 -0.60 3.39 16.18
C GLY A 229 -0.83 3.34 14.67
N HIS A 230 -1.70 4.22 14.17
CA HIS A 230 -2.14 4.22 12.78
C HIS A 230 -1.03 4.57 11.79
N LEU A 231 -0.18 5.55 12.13
CA LEU A 231 0.93 6.00 11.29
C LEU A 231 2.27 5.43 11.74
N SER A 232 2.43 5.18 13.04
CA SER A 232 3.65 4.59 13.62
C SER A 232 3.92 3.15 13.15
N ILE A 233 2.88 2.40 12.77
CA ILE A 233 3.04 1.06 12.16
C ILE A 233 3.98 1.07 10.94
N LEU A 234 4.00 2.13 10.14
CA LEU A 234 4.88 2.27 8.97
C LEU A 234 6.37 2.40 9.32
N ARG A 235 6.67 2.66 10.60
CA ARG A 235 8.03 2.79 11.15
C ARG A 235 8.44 1.58 11.99
N SER A 236 7.53 0.65 12.23
CA SER A 236 7.80 -0.51 13.07
C SER A 236 8.88 -1.41 12.42
N PRO A 237 9.95 -1.76 13.14
CA PRO A 237 10.99 -2.66 12.61
C PRO A 237 10.42 -4.02 12.16
N VAL A 238 9.40 -4.53 12.89
CA VAL A 238 8.74 -5.79 12.57
C VAL A 238 8.01 -5.69 11.23
N PHE A 239 7.26 -4.61 11.03
CA PHE A 239 6.58 -4.33 9.76
C PHE A 239 7.58 -4.20 8.61
N LEU A 240 8.62 -3.39 8.78
CA LEU A 240 9.63 -3.15 7.74
C LEU A 240 10.35 -4.44 7.33
N ALA A 241 10.72 -5.28 8.31
CA ALA A 241 11.37 -6.55 8.05
C ALA A 241 10.45 -7.53 7.29
N ASP A 242 9.19 -7.65 7.69
CA ASP A 242 8.23 -8.56 7.06
C ASP A 242 7.87 -8.11 5.63
N VAL A 243 7.72 -6.79 5.39
CA VAL A 243 7.54 -6.25 4.02
C VAL A 243 8.70 -6.64 3.11
N VAL A 244 9.94 -6.40 3.56
CA VAL A 244 11.15 -6.74 2.79
C VAL A 244 11.20 -8.24 2.52
N GLN A 245 10.96 -9.07 3.54
CA GLN A 245 11.01 -10.52 3.42
C GLN A 245 10.00 -11.02 2.38
N ARG A 246 8.74 -10.58 2.46
CA ARG A 246 7.68 -11.04 1.55
C ARG A 246 7.91 -10.63 0.10
N LEU A 247 8.42 -9.41 -0.11
CA LEU A 247 8.77 -8.96 -1.46
C LEU A 247 10.00 -9.68 -2.01
N ARG A 248 11.00 -10.00 -1.18
CA ARG A 248 12.14 -10.84 -1.62
C ARG A 248 11.70 -12.23 -2.01
N SER A 249 10.88 -12.87 -1.17
CA SER A 249 10.31 -14.17 -1.51
C SER A 249 9.48 -14.10 -2.80
N ALA A 250 8.74 -13.02 -3.03
CA ALA A 250 8.02 -12.83 -4.30
C ALA A 250 8.96 -12.88 -5.52
N GLU A 251 10.06 -12.12 -5.48
CA GLU A 251 11.03 -12.06 -6.57
C GLU A 251 11.76 -13.39 -6.78
N GLU A 252 12.08 -14.11 -5.70
CA GLU A 252 12.68 -15.45 -5.75
C GLU A 252 11.76 -16.47 -6.42
N HIS A 253 10.46 -16.45 -6.08
CA HIS A 253 9.47 -17.32 -6.71
C HIS A 253 9.32 -17.00 -8.20
N ALA A 254 9.30 -15.71 -8.58
CA ALA A 254 9.22 -15.28 -9.97
C ALA A 254 10.48 -15.67 -10.79
N ALA A 255 11.66 -15.61 -10.16
CA ALA A 255 12.91 -16.06 -10.78
C ALA A 255 12.94 -17.59 -10.97
N GLY A 256 12.48 -18.35 -9.97
CA GLY A 256 12.43 -19.82 -10.02
C GLY A 256 11.36 -20.38 -10.97
N SER A 257 10.27 -19.64 -11.21
CA SER A 257 9.18 -20.08 -12.09
C SER A 257 9.39 -19.75 -13.57
N GLY A 258 10.52 -19.13 -13.96
CA GLY A 258 10.80 -18.76 -15.35
C GLY A 258 9.88 -17.66 -15.90
N VAL A 259 9.09 -16.99 -15.06
CA VAL A 259 8.12 -15.94 -15.44
C VAL A 259 8.82 -14.63 -15.87
N ARG A 260 10.16 -14.58 -15.83
CA ARG A 260 10.99 -13.46 -16.31
C ARG A 260 10.82 -13.13 -17.79
N ALA A 261 10.18 -13.98 -18.61
CA ALA A 261 10.03 -13.75 -20.04
C ALA A 261 8.67 -14.20 -20.59
N ALA A 262 7.58 -13.55 -20.18
CA ALA A 262 6.46 -13.39 -21.12
C ALA A 262 6.82 -12.24 -22.06
N SER A 263 7.63 -12.56 -23.07
CA SER A 263 7.98 -11.69 -24.19
C SER A 263 6.75 -11.03 -24.79
N GLY A 264 6.73 -9.70 -24.79
CA GLY A 264 6.25 -8.87 -25.91
C GLY A 264 4.95 -9.28 -26.60
N ARG A 265 3.85 -9.46 -25.87
CA ARG A 265 2.55 -9.17 -26.48
C ARG A 265 2.32 -7.65 -26.38
N PRO A 266 2.24 -6.92 -27.50
CA PRO A 266 1.96 -5.49 -27.45
C PRO A 266 0.67 -5.29 -26.65
N LEU A 267 0.70 -4.31 -25.75
CA LEU A 267 -0.48 -3.77 -25.10
C LEU A 267 -1.51 -3.51 -26.21
N VAL A 268 -2.54 -4.36 -26.29
CA VAL A 268 -3.66 -4.09 -27.18
C VAL A 268 -4.23 -2.76 -26.72
N ASP A 269 -4.21 -1.80 -27.62
CA ASP A 269 -4.73 -0.46 -27.42
C ASP A 269 -6.23 -0.56 -27.14
N VAL A 270 -6.61 -0.54 -25.86
CA VAL A 270 -8.01 -0.45 -25.45
C VAL A 270 -8.39 1.03 -25.44
N GLN A 271 -8.26 1.68 -26.59
CA GLN A 271 -9.07 2.83 -26.97
C GLN A 271 -10.20 2.34 -27.86
N GLN A 272 -11.22 1.72 -27.24
CA GLN A 272 -12.59 1.68 -27.78
C GLN A 272 -13.52 1.12 -26.68
N ILE A 273 -13.90 1.99 -25.75
CA ILE A 273 -15.18 1.87 -25.06
C ILE A 273 -16.12 2.77 -25.86
N PRO A 274 -17.14 2.24 -26.56
CA PRO A 274 -18.14 3.10 -27.16
C PRO A 274 -18.89 3.80 -26.02
N ALA A 275 -19.06 5.12 -26.15
CA ALA A 275 -20.04 5.84 -25.38
C ALA A 275 -21.41 5.18 -25.63
N THR A 276 -22.00 4.58 -24.61
CA THR A 276 -23.42 4.22 -24.67
C THR A 276 -24.21 5.52 -24.60
N ASP A 277 -24.74 5.90 -25.76
CA ASP A 277 -25.75 6.92 -25.93
C ASP A 277 -26.97 6.62 -25.05
N ALA A 278 -27.51 7.71 -24.50
CA ALA A 278 -28.82 7.76 -23.90
C ALA A 278 -29.89 7.57 -24.97
N ALA A 279 -30.84 6.68 -24.69
CA ALA A 279 -32.20 6.71 -25.20
C ALA A 279 -33.14 6.39 -24.03
#